data_AF-A0A8S0FPU8-F1
#
_entry.id   AF-A0A8S0FPU8-F1
#
_cell.length_a   1.000
_cell.length_b   1.000
_cell.length_c   1.000
_cell.angle_alpha   90.00
_cell.angle_beta   90.00
_cell.angle_gamma   90.00
#
_symmetry.space_group_name_H-M   'P 1'
#
loop_
_entity.id
_entity.type
_entity.pdbx_description
1 polymer ?
#
loop_
_entity_poly.entity_id
_entity_poly.type
_entity_poly.pdbx_seq_one_letter_code
_entity_poly.pdbx_strand_id
1 'polypeptide(L)'
;MVMGQEKLYIEKELSWLSFNERVLQEAADKSNPLIERMRFLGIYSNNLDEFYKVRFAELKRRIIISEEQGSNSHSRHLLGKIQSRVLKADQEFDGLYNELLLEMARNQIFLINERQLSVNQQNWLRHYFKQYLRQHITPILINPDTDLVQFLKDDYTYLAVEIIRGDTIRYALLEIPSDKVPRFVNLPPEAPRRRKPMILLDNILRYCLDDIFKGFFDYGTR
;
A
#
# COMPACT_ATOMS: atom_id res chain seq x y z
N MET A 1 -54.80 -4.13 15.18
CA MET A 1 -53.76 -4.59 14.22
C MET A 1 -52.62 -3.57 14.31
N VAL A 2 -51.64 -3.80 15.19
CA VAL A 2 -50.50 -2.89 15.36
C VAL A 2 -49.44 -3.34 14.37
N MET A 3 -49.22 -2.54 13.33
CA MET A 3 -48.07 -2.71 12.45
C MET A 3 -46.81 -2.46 13.28
N GLY A 4 -46.11 -3.54 13.66
CA GLY A 4 -44.80 -3.45 14.26
C GLY A 4 -43.88 -2.69 13.32
N GLN A 5 -43.36 -1.55 13.75
CA GLN A 5 -42.22 -0.94 13.08
C GLN A 5 -41.04 -1.88 13.25
N GLU A 6 -40.79 -2.74 12.26
CA GLU A 6 -39.48 -3.37 12.10
C GLU A 6 -38.47 -2.24 11.89
N LYS A 7 -37.77 -1.86 12.96
CA LYS A 7 -36.56 -1.06 12.83
C LYS A 7 -35.59 -1.89 11.99
N LEU A 8 -35.40 -1.48 10.73
CA LEU A 8 -34.37 -1.99 9.84
C LEU A 8 -33.01 -1.65 10.44
N TYR A 9 -32.51 -2.52 11.34
CA TYR A 9 -31.17 -2.42 11.89
C TYR A 9 -30.18 -2.87 10.81
N ILE A 10 -29.41 -1.91 10.29
CA ILE A 10 -28.26 -2.21 9.43
C ILE A 10 -27.09 -2.55 10.35
N GLU A 11 -26.34 -3.60 9.99
CA GLU A 11 -25.12 -3.98 10.68
C GLU A 11 -24.13 -2.81 10.70
N LYS A 12 -23.46 -2.61 11.84
CA LYS A 12 -22.59 -1.43 12.05
C LYS A 12 -21.43 -1.42 11.08
N GLU A 13 -20.91 -2.59 10.74
CA GLU A 13 -19.81 -2.79 9.80
C GLU A 13 -20.21 -2.38 8.38
N LEU A 14 -21.41 -2.76 7.94
CA LEU A 14 -21.93 -2.36 6.62
C LEU A 14 -22.26 -0.86 6.55
N SER A 15 -22.72 -0.29 7.67
CA SER A 15 -22.95 1.15 7.78
C SER A 15 -21.63 1.93 7.69
N TRP A 16 -20.59 1.43 8.37
CA TRP A 16 -19.25 2.00 8.30
C TRP A 16 -18.68 1.94 6.87
N LEU A 17 -18.81 0.79 6.19
CA LEU A 17 -18.39 0.67 4.79
C LEU A 17 -19.15 1.64 3.87
N SER A 18 -20.45 1.82 4.10
CA SER A 18 -21.26 2.80 3.35
C SER A 18 -20.77 4.24 3.56
N PHE A 19 -20.28 4.57 4.76
CA PHE A 19 -19.64 5.86 5.02
C PHE A 19 -18.32 5.99 4.25
N ASN A 20 -17.48 4.94 4.26
CA ASN A 20 -16.21 5.00 3.53
C ASN A 20 -16.42 5.06 2.00
N GLU A 21 -17.44 4.39 1.47
CA GLU A 21 -17.86 4.52 0.07
C GLU A 21 -18.20 5.96 -0.33
N ARG A 22 -18.69 6.81 0.60
CA ARG A 22 -18.89 8.24 0.31
C ARG A 22 -17.57 8.98 0.11
N VAL A 23 -16.51 8.60 0.82
CA VAL A 23 -15.17 9.16 0.59
C VAL A 23 -14.68 8.82 -0.81
N LEU A 24 -14.96 7.60 -1.28
CA LEU A 24 -14.62 7.18 -2.64
C LEU A 24 -15.42 7.98 -3.69
N GLN A 25 -16.67 8.34 -3.40
CA GLN A 25 -17.48 9.23 -4.26
C GLN A 25 -16.88 10.64 -4.34
N GLU A 26 -16.36 11.20 -3.26
CA GLU A 26 -15.66 12.50 -3.29
C GLU A 26 -14.39 12.45 -4.15
N ALA A 27 -13.69 11.32 -4.17
CA ALA A 27 -12.57 11.10 -5.08
C ALA A 27 -13.01 11.00 -6.55
N ALA A 28 -14.23 10.49 -6.80
CA ALA A 28 -14.80 10.35 -8.13
C ALA A 28 -15.41 11.66 -8.67
N ASP A 29 -15.77 12.60 -7.80
CA ASP A 29 -16.40 13.86 -8.20
C ASP A 29 -15.41 14.79 -8.92
N LYS A 30 -15.66 15.03 -10.22
CA LYS A 30 -14.86 15.91 -11.08
C LYS A 30 -15.02 17.39 -10.77
N SER A 31 -15.98 17.76 -9.93
CA SER A 31 -16.09 19.12 -9.38
C SER A 31 -14.97 19.42 -8.38
N ASN A 32 -14.42 18.39 -7.73
CA ASN A 32 -13.29 18.49 -6.83
C ASN A 32 -11.97 18.64 -7.61
N PRO A 33 -11.03 19.49 -7.15
CA PRO A 33 -9.70 19.59 -7.77
C PRO A 33 -8.96 18.24 -7.77
N LEU A 34 -8.14 18.00 -8.81
CA LEU A 34 -7.39 16.75 -9.01
C LEU A 34 -6.62 16.29 -7.75
N ILE A 35 -5.93 17.20 -7.07
CA ILE A 35 -5.15 16.88 -5.88
C ILE A 35 -6.05 16.51 -4.70
N GLU A 36 -7.21 17.15 -4.56
CA GLU A 36 -8.19 16.83 -3.52
C GLU A 36 -8.78 15.44 -3.74
N ARG A 37 -9.07 15.08 -5.00
CA ARG A 37 -9.53 13.73 -5.37
C ARG A 37 -8.49 12.65 -5.05
N MET A 38 -7.20 12.90 -5.34
CA MET A 38 -6.10 12.04 -4.92
C MET A 38 -6.01 11.92 -3.39
N ARG A 39 -6.25 13.02 -2.66
CA ARG A 39 -6.29 12.99 -1.20
C ARG A 39 -7.45 12.14 -0.68
N PHE A 40 -8.63 12.23 -1.29
CA PHE A 40 -9.77 11.39 -0.92
C PHE A 40 -9.50 9.90 -1.14
N LEU A 41 -8.79 9.50 -2.20
CA LEU A 41 -8.32 8.11 -2.34
C LEU A 41 -7.44 7.70 -1.14
N GLY A 42 -6.48 8.55 -0.75
CA GLY A 42 -5.65 8.28 0.43
C GLY A 42 -6.45 8.16 1.73
N ILE A 43 -7.46 9.02 1.92
CA ILE A 43 -8.36 8.96 3.09
C ILE A 43 -9.18 7.66 3.07
N TYR A 44 -9.75 7.29 1.91
CA TYR A 44 -10.49 6.04 1.75
C TYR A 44 -9.65 4.82 2.16
N SER A 45 -8.41 4.72 1.65
CA SER A 45 -7.49 3.62 1.97
C SER A 45 -7.14 3.58 3.45
N ASN A 46 -6.78 4.73 4.05
CA ASN A 46 -6.43 4.81 5.47
C ASN A 46 -7.60 4.41 6.37
N ASN A 47 -8.82 4.86 6.03
CA ASN A 47 -10.01 4.47 6.77
C ASN A 47 -10.26 2.95 6.66
N LEU A 48 -10.11 2.38 5.46
CA LEU A 48 -10.33 0.96 5.22
C LEU A 48 -9.35 0.09 6.03
N ASP A 49 -8.08 0.52 6.14
CA ASP A 49 -7.09 -0.14 6.99
C ASP A 49 -7.51 -0.14 8.47
N GLU A 50 -8.02 0.99 8.99
CA GLU A 50 -8.55 1.07 10.35
C GLU A 50 -9.78 0.17 10.56
N PHE A 51 -10.64 0.03 9.54
CA PHE A 51 -11.73 -0.93 9.57
C PHE A 51 -11.22 -2.38 9.67
N TYR A 52 -10.17 -2.73 8.94
CA TYR A 52 -9.56 -4.06 9.01
C TYR A 52 -8.95 -4.34 10.39
N LYS A 53 -8.18 -3.39 10.92
CA LYS A 53 -7.51 -3.52 12.23
C LYS A 53 -8.50 -3.72 13.37
N VAL A 54 -9.58 -2.94 13.39
CA VAL A 54 -10.51 -2.93 14.52
C VAL A 54 -11.72 -3.82 14.27
N ARG A 55 -12.51 -3.53 13.25
CA ARG A 55 -13.85 -4.11 13.05
C ARG A 55 -13.78 -5.51 12.45
N PHE A 56 -12.96 -5.69 11.43
CA PHE A 56 -12.83 -6.99 10.79
C PHE A 56 -12.18 -8.03 11.72
N ALA A 57 -11.17 -7.62 12.50
CA ALA A 57 -10.56 -8.46 13.52
C ALA A 57 -11.57 -8.88 14.62
N GLU A 58 -12.40 -7.95 15.09
CA GLU A 58 -13.47 -8.25 16.06
C GLU A 58 -14.48 -9.25 15.50
N LEU A 59 -14.94 -9.06 14.26
CA LEU A 59 -15.85 -9.97 13.58
C LEU A 59 -15.24 -11.37 13.42
N LYS A 60 -13.97 -11.46 13.00
CA LYS A 60 -13.26 -12.75 12.93
C LYS A 60 -13.19 -13.46 14.27
N ARG A 61 -12.90 -12.73 15.36
CA ARG A 61 -12.88 -13.31 16.71
C ARG A 61 -14.26 -13.85 17.11
N ARG A 62 -15.33 -13.12 16.81
CA ARG A 62 -16.71 -13.58 17.07
C ARG A 62 -17.04 -14.86 16.30
N ILE A 63 -16.61 -14.96 15.04
CA ILE A 63 -16.79 -16.16 14.21
C ILE A 63 -16.12 -17.37 14.87
N ILE A 64 -14.85 -17.25 15.26
CA ILE A 64 -14.08 -18.34 15.90
C ILE A 64 -14.78 -18.82 17.17
N ILE A 65 -15.21 -17.91 18.06
CA ILE A 65 -15.92 -18.27 19.30
C ILE A 65 -17.26 -18.96 18.98
N SER A 66 -17.99 -18.46 18.00
CA SER A 66 -19.29 -19.01 17.61
C SER A 66 -19.18 -20.40 16.96
N GLU A 67 -18.05 -20.66 16.29
CA GLU A 67 -17.68 -21.97 15.73
C GLU A 67 -17.48 -23.01 16.83
N GLU A 68 -16.71 -22.65 17.85
CA GLU A 68 -16.49 -23.51 19.01
C GLU A 68 -17.79 -23.82 19.77
N GLN A 69 -18.76 -22.90 19.72
CA GLN A 69 -20.08 -23.04 20.35
C GLN A 69 -21.15 -23.68 19.46
N GLY A 70 -20.83 -24.07 18.22
CA GLY A 70 -21.74 -24.76 17.32
C GLY A 70 -22.86 -23.90 16.69
N SER A 71 -22.74 -22.58 16.69
CA SER A 71 -23.74 -21.65 16.14
C SER A 71 -23.07 -20.63 15.22
N ASN A 72 -23.32 -20.65 13.91
CA ASN A 72 -22.38 -19.96 13.00
C ASN A 72 -22.92 -19.45 11.65
N SER A 73 -24.21 -19.15 11.52
CA SER A 73 -24.74 -18.66 10.24
C SER A 73 -24.58 -17.14 10.09
N HIS A 74 -24.86 -16.36 11.13
CA HIS A 74 -25.01 -14.90 11.00
C HIS A 74 -23.69 -14.16 10.77
N SER A 75 -22.68 -14.38 11.61
CA SER A 75 -21.38 -13.68 11.51
C SER A 75 -20.63 -14.02 10.22
N ARG A 76 -20.71 -15.28 9.77
CA ARG A 76 -20.16 -15.70 8.47
C ARG A 76 -20.88 -15.04 7.29
N HIS A 77 -22.21 -14.94 7.36
CA HIS A 77 -22.98 -14.24 6.34
C HIS A 77 -22.65 -12.74 6.30
N LEU A 78 -22.48 -12.09 7.45
CA LEU A 78 -22.01 -10.71 7.53
C LEU A 78 -20.60 -10.55 6.94
N LEU A 79 -19.67 -11.46 7.25
CA LEU A 79 -18.33 -11.46 6.67
C LEU A 79 -18.38 -11.54 5.14
N GLY A 80 -19.20 -12.44 4.58
CA GLY A 80 -19.39 -12.55 3.14
C GLY A 80 -19.94 -11.26 2.50
N LYS A 81 -20.88 -10.58 3.18
CA LYS A 81 -21.40 -9.27 2.74
C LYS A 81 -20.33 -8.18 2.77
N ILE A 82 -19.51 -8.13 3.82
CA ILE A 82 -18.39 -7.20 3.97
C ILE A 82 -17.39 -7.42 2.83
N GLN A 83 -16.93 -8.65 2.63
CA GLN A 83 -15.97 -8.99 1.57
C GLN A 83 -16.50 -8.63 0.19
N SER A 84 -17.78 -8.91 -0.08
CA SER A 84 -18.41 -8.56 -1.35
C SER A 84 -18.50 -7.05 -1.58
N ARG A 85 -18.72 -6.25 -0.53
CA ARG A 85 -18.73 -4.79 -0.64
C ARG A 85 -17.32 -4.23 -0.84
N VAL A 86 -16.36 -4.68 -0.05
CA VAL A 86 -14.96 -4.24 -0.18
C VAL A 86 -14.44 -4.57 -1.57
N LEU A 87 -14.67 -5.78 -2.08
CA LEU A 87 -14.24 -6.16 -3.43
C LEU A 87 -14.79 -5.23 -4.53
N LYS A 88 -16.05 -4.78 -4.41
CA LYS A 88 -16.63 -3.82 -5.36
C LYS A 88 -15.98 -2.44 -5.23
N ALA A 89 -15.81 -1.97 -4.00
CA ALA A 89 -15.18 -0.68 -3.74
C ALA A 89 -13.69 -0.66 -4.16
N ASP A 90 -12.97 -1.78 -4.05
CA ASP A 90 -11.60 -1.93 -4.53
C ASP A 90 -11.52 -1.83 -6.06
N GLN A 91 -12.48 -2.43 -6.78
CA GLN A 91 -12.57 -2.29 -8.24
C GLN A 91 -12.85 -0.83 -8.66
N GLU A 92 -13.73 -0.14 -7.95
CA GLU A 92 -13.99 1.28 -8.16
C GLU A 92 -12.76 2.15 -7.85
N PHE A 93 -12.06 1.85 -6.75
CA PHE A 93 -10.82 2.49 -6.35
C PHE A 93 -9.75 2.36 -7.44
N ASP A 94 -9.50 1.14 -7.94
CA ASP A 94 -8.49 0.90 -8.97
C ASP A 94 -8.82 1.63 -10.28
N GLY A 95 -10.09 1.63 -10.67
CA GLY A 95 -10.54 2.36 -11.85
C GLY A 95 -10.29 3.87 -11.71
N LEU A 96 -10.66 4.43 -10.57
CA LEU A 96 -10.50 5.85 -10.29
C LEU A 96 -9.04 6.27 -10.11
N TYR A 97 -8.23 5.45 -9.45
CA TYR A 97 -6.80 5.66 -9.31
C TYR A 97 -6.11 5.75 -10.68
N ASN A 98 -6.44 4.83 -11.59
CA ASN A 98 -5.91 4.87 -12.96
C ASN A 98 -6.40 6.10 -13.74
N GLU A 99 -7.67 6.50 -13.60
CA GLU A 99 -8.19 7.74 -14.21
C GLU A 99 -7.41 8.97 -13.71
N LEU A 100 -7.17 9.06 -12.40
CA LEU A 100 -6.45 10.16 -11.78
C LEU A 100 -4.98 10.20 -12.23
N LEU A 101 -4.30 9.06 -12.34
CA LEU A 101 -2.94 9.01 -12.88
C LEU A 101 -2.88 9.52 -14.33
N LEU A 102 -3.87 9.20 -15.17
CA LEU A 102 -3.97 9.72 -16.53
C LEU A 102 -4.23 11.24 -16.54
N GLU A 103 -5.06 11.74 -15.63
CA GLU A 103 -5.33 13.17 -15.49
C GLU A 103 -4.10 13.94 -14.99
N MET A 104 -3.34 13.37 -14.05
CA MET A 104 -2.04 13.89 -13.63
C MET A 104 -1.07 13.96 -14.82
N ALA A 105 -1.02 12.92 -15.64
CA ALA A 105 -0.16 12.89 -16.83
C ALA A 105 -0.54 13.96 -17.86
N ARG A 106 -1.84 14.24 -18.06
CA ARG A 106 -2.31 15.37 -18.89
C ARG A 106 -1.81 16.72 -18.36
N ASN A 107 -1.74 16.85 -17.03
CA ASN A 107 -1.17 18.01 -16.32
C ASN A 107 0.37 17.96 -16.17
N GLN A 108 1.05 17.10 -16.94
CA GLN A 108 2.51 16.93 -16.97
C GLN A 108 3.14 16.41 -15.66
N ILE A 109 2.35 15.81 -14.77
CA ILE A 109 2.81 15.16 -13.55
C ILE A 109 2.82 13.65 -13.81
N PHE A 110 3.96 13.00 -13.66
CA PHE A 110 4.13 11.59 -14.01
C PHE A 110 4.64 10.82 -12.81
N LEU A 111 3.85 9.87 -12.32
CA LEU A 111 4.35 8.86 -11.38
C LEU A 111 5.01 7.74 -12.20
N ILE A 112 6.32 7.64 -12.12
CA ILE A 112 7.12 6.65 -12.88
C ILE A 112 7.74 5.61 -11.93
N ASN A 113 8.07 4.45 -12.49
CA ASN A 113 8.77 3.38 -11.79
C ASN A 113 10.26 3.29 -12.19
N GLU A 114 10.98 2.38 -11.55
CA GLU A 114 12.42 2.16 -11.75
C GLU A 114 12.80 1.73 -13.17
N ARG A 115 11.85 1.22 -13.96
CA ARG A 115 12.05 0.78 -15.34
C ARG A 115 11.89 1.90 -16.36
N GLN A 116 11.36 3.05 -15.94
CA GLN A 116 11.06 4.21 -16.79
C GLN A 116 12.06 5.36 -16.63
N LEU A 117 13.12 5.15 -15.85
CA LEU A 117 14.15 6.15 -15.56
C LEU A 117 15.09 6.38 -16.74
N SER A 118 15.37 7.64 -17.06
CA SER A 118 16.46 7.99 -17.97
C SER A 118 17.84 7.73 -17.35
N VAL A 119 18.90 7.75 -18.16
CA VAL A 119 20.29 7.61 -17.67
C VAL A 119 20.65 8.72 -16.67
N ASN A 120 20.21 9.96 -16.90
CA ASN A 120 20.47 11.06 -15.99
C ASN A 120 19.74 10.89 -14.65
N GLN A 121 18.47 10.46 -14.70
CA GLN A 121 17.67 10.18 -13.50
C GLN A 121 18.22 9.00 -12.72
N GLN A 122 18.68 7.95 -13.41
CA GLN A 122 19.38 6.81 -12.81
C GLN A 122 20.62 7.24 -12.03
N ASN A 123 21.47 8.08 -12.63
CA ASN A 123 22.68 8.59 -11.97
C ASN A 123 22.33 9.48 -10.76
N TRP A 124 21.36 10.38 -10.93
CA TRP A 124 20.86 11.22 -9.86
C TRP A 124 20.30 10.40 -8.70
N LEU A 125 19.50 9.37 -8.99
CA LEU A 125 18.84 8.53 -8.00
C LEU A 125 19.86 7.69 -7.22
N ARG A 126 20.93 7.17 -7.86
CA ARG A 126 22.03 6.53 -7.11
C ARG A 126 22.74 7.49 -6.17
N HIS A 127 22.95 8.74 -6.59
CA HIS A 127 23.54 9.76 -5.72
C HIS A 127 22.60 10.09 -4.55
N TYR A 128 21.33 10.34 -4.84
CA TYR A 128 20.29 10.60 -3.86
C TYR A 128 20.19 9.47 -2.83
N PHE A 129 20.16 8.21 -3.29
CA PHE A 129 20.16 7.04 -2.43
C PHE A 129 21.37 7.01 -1.50
N LYS A 130 22.59 7.17 -2.04
CA LYS A 130 23.83 7.11 -1.26
C LYS A 130 23.94 8.22 -0.20
N GLN A 131 23.49 9.44 -0.53
CA GLN A 131 23.62 10.60 0.35
C GLN A 131 22.51 10.71 1.38
N TYR A 132 21.26 10.42 1.01
CA TYR A 132 20.10 10.73 1.84
C TYR A 132 19.36 9.49 2.34
N LEU A 133 19.26 8.42 1.54
CA LEU A 133 18.44 7.27 1.89
C LEU A 133 19.19 6.18 2.62
N ARG A 134 20.43 5.88 2.23
CA ARG A 134 21.19 4.71 2.69
C ARG A 134 21.28 4.61 4.21
N GLN A 135 21.43 5.72 4.91
CA GLN A 135 21.51 5.77 6.38
C GLN A 135 20.22 5.33 7.10
N HIS A 136 19.09 5.32 6.39
CA HIS A 136 17.79 4.92 6.93
C HIS A 136 17.41 3.48 6.57
N ILE A 137 18.26 2.79 5.81
CA ILE A 137 17.97 1.48 5.24
C ILE A 137 18.81 0.41 5.91
N THR A 138 18.14 -0.51 6.60
CA THR A 138 18.75 -1.68 7.23
C THR A 138 18.02 -2.93 6.75
N PRO A 139 18.67 -3.79 5.94
CA PRO A 139 18.10 -5.07 5.55
C PRO A 139 18.00 -6.01 6.75
N ILE A 140 16.85 -6.68 6.88
CA ILE A 140 16.61 -7.71 7.89
C ILE A 140 16.66 -9.06 7.17
N LEU A 141 17.71 -9.85 7.38
CA LEU A 141 17.81 -11.19 6.81
C LEU A 141 16.85 -12.14 7.53
N ILE A 142 16.05 -12.88 6.75
CA ILE A 142 15.14 -13.90 7.27
C ILE A 142 15.88 -15.24 7.29
N ASN A 143 15.93 -15.84 8.47
CA ASN A 143 16.40 -17.19 8.72
C ASN A 143 15.23 -18.05 9.25
N PRO A 144 15.37 -19.39 9.30
CA PRO A 144 14.32 -20.28 9.80
C PRO A 144 13.84 -19.95 11.23
N ASP A 145 14.74 -19.43 12.07
CA ASP A 145 14.45 -19.07 13.46
C ASP A 145 13.99 -17.60 13.62
N THR A 146 13.82 -16.85 12.53
CA THR A 146 13.39 -15.46 12.58
C THR A 146 11.90 -15.37 12.94
N ASP A 147 11.60 -14.93 14.16
CA ASP A 147 10.22 -14.62 14.58
C ASP A 147 9.78 -13.26 14.02
N LEU A 148 9.21 -13.26 12.81
CA LEU A 148 8.75 -12.05 12.13
C LEU A 148 7.81 -11.19 12.98
N VAL A 149 7.04 -11.79 13.90
CA VAL A 149 6.07 -11.06 14.74
C VAL A 149 6.77 -10.11 15.71
N GLN A 150 8.02 -10.38 16.10
CA GLN A 150 8.76 -9.53 17.03
C GLN A 150 9.34 -8.26 16.38
N PHE A 151 9.50 -8.25 15.06
CA PHE A 151 10.24 -7.20 14.36
C PHE A 151 9.37 -6.39 13.39
N LEU A 152 8.29 -6.97 12.88
CA LEU A 152 7.36 -6.29 11.99
C LEU A 152 6.52 -5.29 12.77
N LYS A 153 6.49 -4.06 12.28
CA LYS A 153 5.64 -3.00 12.81
C LYS A 153 4.38 -2.90 11.94
N ASP A 154 3.21 -2.82 12.57
CA ASP A 154 1.91 -2.86 11.88
C ASP A 154 1.73 -1.77 10.81
N ASP A 155 2.26 -0.55 11.05
CA ASP A 155 2.08 0.61 10.17
C ASP A 155 3.22 0.82 9.16
N TYR A 156 4.16 -0.12 9.07
CA TYR A 156 5.34 0.01 8.21
C TYR A 156 5.20 -0.85 6.96
N THR A 157 5.63 -0.29 5.83
CA THR A 157 5.71 -1.04 4.57
C THR A 157 7.08 -1.71 4.45
N TYR A 158 7.09 -2.99 4.08
CA TYR A 158 8.31 -3.76 3.85
C TYR A 158 8.38 -4.26 2.40
N LEU A 159 9.58 -4.25 1.81
CA LEU A 159 9.86 -5.01 0.58
C LEU A 159 10.46 -6.35 0.96
N ALA A 160 9.80 -7.44 0.57
CA ALA A 160 10.41 -8.76 0.60
C ALA A 160 11.32 -8.94 -0.62
N VAL A 161 12.58 -9.28 -0.35
CA VAL A 161 13.63 -9.46 -1.35
C VAL A 161 14.08 -10.91 -1.33
N GLU A 162 14.00 -11.56 -2.48
CA GLU A 162 14.58 -12.88 -2.70
C GLU A 162 16.01 -12.72 -3.23
N ILE A 163 16.95 -13.44 -2.60
CA ILE A 163 18.38 -13.39 -2.91
C ILE A 163 18.81 -14.79 -3.32
N ILE A 164 19.10 -14.95 -4.61
CA ILE A 164 19.44 -16.24 -5.22
C ILE A 164 20.96 -16.31 -5.42
N ARG A 165 21.59 -17.37 -4.89
CA ARG A 165 23.02 -17.66 -5.03
C ARG A 165 23.23 -19.14 -5.32
N GLY A 166 23.46 -19.48 -6.60
CA GLY A 166 23.47 -20.87 -7.03
C GLY A 166 22.13 -21.52 -6.67
N ASP A 167 22.18 -22.65 -5.96
CA ASP A 167 20.99 -23.36 -5.48
C ASP A 167 20.47 -22.85 -4.12
N THR A 168 21.11 -21.83 -3.53
CA THR A 168 20.68 -21.27 -2.24
C THR A 168 19.79 -20.05 -2.43
N ILE A 169 18.61 -20.07 -1.81
CA ILE A 169 17.68 -18.95 -1.76
C ILE A 169 17.67 -18.42 -0.33
N ARG A 170 17.85 -17.10 -0.18
CA ARG A 170 17.68 -16.39 1.09
C ARG A 170 16.66 -15.29 0.90
N TYR A 171 16.00 -14.92 1.99
CA TYR A 171 15.05 -13.82 2.00
C TYR A 171 15.54 -12.70 2.89
N ALA A 172 15.20 -11.48 2.51
CA ALA A 172 15.43 -10.29 3.30
C ALA A 172 14.19 -9.39 3.28
N LEU A 173 13.97 -8.67 4.36
CA LEU A 173 12.99 -7.59 4.43
C LEU A 173 13.71 -6.26 4.43
N LEU A 174 13.16 -5.32 3.67
CA LEU A 174 13.60 -3.95 3.64
C LEU A 174 12.47 -3.05 4.14
N GLU A 175 12.64 -2.46 5.32
CA GLU A 175 11.72 -1.44 5.84
C GLU A 175 11.79 -0.20 4.93
N ILE A 176 10.63 0.28 4.45
CA ILE A 176 10.55 1.52 3.66
C ILE A 176 10.41 2.70 4.64
N PRO A 177 11.42 3.59 4.74
CA PRO A 177 11.51 4.58 5.82
C PRO A 177 10.65 5.83 5.56
N SER A 178 9.35 5.64 5.31
CA SER A 178 8.41 6.70 4.95
C SER A 178 8.16 7.69 6.10
N ASP A 179 8.58 7.35 7.32
CA ASP A 179 8.59 8.18 8.52
C ASP A 179 9.77 9.18 8.56
N LYS A 180 10.87 8.87 7.85
CA LYS A 180 12.11 9.65 7.84
C LYS A 180 12.31 10.43 6.54
N VAL A 181 11.78 9.90 5.43
CA VAL A 181 11.93 10.51 4.10
C VAL A 181 10.60 10.50 3.34
N PRO A 182 10.36 11.48 2.44
CA PRO A 182 9.11 11.53 1.69
C PRO A 182 8.85 10.27 0.87
N ARG A 183 7.62 9.75 0.90
CA ARG A 183 7.22 8.57 0.10
C ARG A 183 7.30 8.84 -1.40
N PHE A 184 7.05 10.07 -1.82
CA PHE A 184 7.15 10.53 -3.20
C PHE A 184 8.36 11.45 -3.35
N VAL A 185 9.25 11.11 -4.28
CA VAL A 185 10.45 11.90 -4.56
C VAL A 185 10.34 12.48 -5.96
N ASN A 186 10.53 13.80 -6.06
CA ASN A 186 10.60 14.49 -7.35
C ASN A 186 11.93 14.16 -8.02
N LEU A 187 11.87 13.70 -9.27
CA LEU A 187 13.05 13.48 -10.09
C LEU A 187 13.44 14.77 -10.83
N PRO A 188 14.73 14.94 -11.17
CA PRO A 188 15.17 16.10 -11.92
C PRO A 188 14.40 16.17 -13.26
N PRO A 189 13.89 17.35 -13.63
CA PRO A 189 13.17 17.54 -14.89
C PRO A 189 14.13 17.38 -16.07
N GLU A 190 13.64 16.80 -17.17
CA GLU A 190 14.42 16.62 -18.39
C GLU A 190 13.89 17.48 -19.54
N ALA A 191 14.77 18.30 -20.11
CA ALA A 191 14.47 19.06 -21.33
C ALA A 191 14.17 18.12 -22.52
N PRO A 192 13.34 18.52 -23.50
CA PRO A 192 12.76 19.85 -23.69
C PRO A 192 11.37 20.06 -23.04
N ARG A 193 10.84 19.09 -22.29
CA ARG A 193 9.47 19.15 -21.78
C ARG A 193 9.44 19.51 -20.29
N ARG A 194 8.47 20.35 -19.88
CA ARG A 194 8.13 20.65 -18.47
C ARG A 194 7.46 19.44 -17.79
N ARG A 195 8.04 18.24 -17.89
CA ARG A 195 7.57 17.06 -17.17
C ARG A 195 7.99 17.17 -15.72
N LYS A 196 7.09 16.78 -14.82
CA LYS A 196 7.33 16.66 -13.38
C LYS A 196 7.29 15.18 -13.01
N PRO A 197 8.38 14.43 -13.28
CA PRO A 197 8.46 13.03 -12.88
C PRO A 197 8.60 12.91 -11.37
N MET A 198 7.83 11.99 -10.80
CA MET A 198 7.85 11.59 -9.40
C MET A 198 8.04 10.09 -9.35
N ILE A 199 8.76 9.60 -8.35
CA ILE A 199 8.97 8.17 -8.13
C ILE A 199 8.66 7.83 -6.68
N LEU A 200 8.10 6.65 -6.45
CA LEU A 200 7.87 6.14 -5.12
C LEU A 200 9.18 5.66 -4.50
N LEU A 201 9.29 5.82 -3.18
CA LEU A 201 10.44 5.36 -2.40
C LEU A 201 10.72 3.87 -2.57
N ASP A 202 9.69 3.03 -2.64
CA ASP A 202 9.83 1.59 -2.91
C ASP A 202 10.51 1.30 -4.25
N ASN A 203 10.19 2.06 -5.30
CA ASN A 203 10.84 1.91 -6.60
C ASN A 203 12.31 2.38 -6.56
N ILE A 204 12.63 3.43 -5.78
CA ILE A 204 14.02 3.83 -5.54
C ILE A 204 14.80 2.70 -4.87
N LEU A 205 14.24 2.10 -3.82
CA LEU A 205 14.88 1.01 -3.10
C LEU A 205 15.03 -0.24 -3.97
N ARG A 206 14.00 -0.56 -4.78
CA ARG A 206 14.05 -1.65 -5.76
C ARG A 206 15.18 -1.44 -6.78
N TYR A 207 15.34 -0.22 -7.28
CA TYR A 207 16.43 0.14 -8.19
C TYR A 207 17.82 0.03 -7.53
N CYS A 208 17.91 0.33 -6.23
CA CYS A 208 19.15 0.31 -5.46
C CYS A 208 19.41 -1.02 -4.72
N LEU A 209 18.66 -2.10 -5.00
CA LEU A 209 18.83 -3.39 -4.33
C LEU A 209 20.28 -3.91 -4.41
N ASP A 210 20.90 -3.81 -5.58
CA ASP A 210 22.30 -4.21 -5.75
C ASP A 210 23.24 -3.42 -4.83
N ASP A 211 23.05 -2.10 -4.74
CA ASP A 211 23.86 -1.23 -3.89
C ASP A 211 23.64 -1.51 -2.38
N ILE A 212 22.44 -1.94 -2.00
CA ILE A 212 22.08 -2.32 -0.63
C ILE A 212 22.74 -3.64 -0.24
N PHE A 213 22.60 -4.67 -1.08
CA PHE A 213 23.02 -6.03 -0.76
C PHE A 213 24.49 -6.32 -1.06
N LYS A 214 25.16 -5.49 -1.88
CA LYS A 214 26.59 -5.64 -2.21
C LYS A 214 27.53 -5.71 -1.01
N GLY A 215 27.16 -5.12 0.14
CA GLY A 215 27.95 -5.19 1.38
C GLY A 215 27.65 -6.41 2.28
N PHE A 216 26.52 -7.08 2.07
CA PHE A 216 26.12 -8.28 2.85
C PHE A 216 26.56 -9.58 2.18
N PHE A 217 26.96 -9.48 0.92
CA PHE A 217 27.08 -10.58 0.00
C PHE A 217 28.29 -10.29 -0.90
N ASP A 218 29.47 -10.79 -0.51
CA ASP A 218 30.67 -10.69 -1.35
C ASP A 218 30.36 -11.30 -2.73
N TYR A 219 30.49 -10.49 -3.77
CA TYR A 219 30.54 -10.97 -5.14
C TYR A 219 31.93 -11.55 -5.35
N GLY A 220 32.08 -12.84 -5.05
CA GLY A 220 33.20 -13.60 -5.58
C GLY A 220 33.02 -13.69 -7.09
N THR A 221 33.68 -12.81 -7.85
CA THR A 221 34.02 -13.08 -9.24
C THR A 221 34.80 -14.39 -9.26
N ARG A 222 34.13 -15.46 -9.68
CA ARG A 222 34.81 -16.57 -10.35
C ARG A 222 34.76 -16.31 -11.83
#